data_AF-A0A9Q3IVG3-F1
#
_entry.id   AF-A0A9Q3IVG3-F1
#
_cell.length_a   1.000
_cell.length_b   1.000
_cell.length_c   1.000
_cell.angle_alpha   90.00
_cell.angle_beta   90.00
_cell.angle_gamma   90.00
#
_symmetry.space_group_name_H-M   'P 1'
#
loop_
_entity.id
_entity.type
_entity.pdbx_description
1 polymer ?
#
loop_
_entity_poly.entity_id
_entity_poly.type
_entity_poly.pdbx_seq_one_letter_code
_entity_poly.pdbx_strand_id
1 'polypeptide(L)'
;MDLLYKYKSSPSTYKEPLGAIIGKEVDIILNVEKPYPPLLRRPAYPASPRAREALEVHIKELINLGVLRKVGHNEQVEVTTKFIITWKNWKSRMLGRFRASNTYDIPYRYPISIIHETFINL
;
A
#
# COMPACT_ATOMS: atom_id res chain seq x y z
N MET A 1 -3.65 31.98 -7.87
CA MET A 1 -4.16 31.06 -8.91
C MET A 1 -3.13 30.82 -10.01
N ASP A 2 -2.31 31.80 -10.38
CA ASP A 2 -1.29 31.68 -11.44
C ASP A 2 -0.30 30.51 -11.27
N LEU A 3 0.08 30.16 -10.05
CA LEU A 3 1.01 29.06 -9.79
C LEU A 3 0.44 27.68 -10.15
N LEU A 4 -0.86 27.47 -9.90
CA LEU A 4 -1.57 26.24 -10.26
C LEU A 4 -1.81 26.14 -11.76
N TYR A 5 -2.04 27.27 -12.43
CA TYR A 5 -2.13 27.32 -13.89
C TYR A 5 -0.77 27.08 -14.55
N LYS A 6 0.30 27.67 -14.01
CA LYS A 6 1.67 27.53 -14.51
C LYS A 6 2.21 26.11 -14.35
N TYR A 7 1.88 25.43 -13.25
CA TYR A 7 2.34 24.07 -12.94
C TYR A 7 1.18 23.09 -12.82
N LYS A 8 0.34 23.05 -13.86
CA LYS A 8 -0.91 22.26 -13.89
C LYS A 8 -0.71 20.75 -13.65
N SER A 9 0.47 20.21 -13.97
CA SER A 9 0.82 18.79 -13.82
C SER A 9 1.47 18.44 -12.47
N SER A 10 1.78 19.43 -11.63
CA SER A 10 2.43 19.21 -10.33
C SER A 10 1.48 18.81 -9.20
N PRO A 11 0.27 19.41 -9.04
CA PRO A 11 -0.64 19.00 -7.97
C PRO A 11 -1.33 17.68 -8.34
N SER A 12 -1.54 16.80 -7.36
CA SER A 12 -2.49 15.70 -7.52
C SER A 12 -3.89 16.27 -7.65
N THR A 13 -4.60 15.87 -8.70
CA THR A 13 -5.97 16.33 -8.97
C THR A 13 -6.94 15.16 -8.88
N TYR A 14 -8.25 15.45 -8.88
CA TYR A 14 -9.25 14.38 -8.93
C TYR A 14 -9.19 13.57 -10.25
N LYS A 15 -8.65 14.15 -11.33
CA LYS A 15 -8.48 13.47 -12.63
C LYS A 15 -7.20 12.63 -12.67
N GLU A 16 -6.15 13.13 -12.04
CA GLU A 16 -4.84 12.49 -11.93
C GLU A 16 -4.46 12.40 -10.44
N PRO A 17 -5.10 11.48 -9.69
CA PRO A 17 -4.93 11.38 -8.24
C PRO A 17 -3.60 10.75 -7.84
N LEU A 18 -3.07 9.89 -8.70
CA LEU A 18 -1.70 9.40 -8.63
C LEU A 18 -0.90 10.25 -9.61
N GLY A 19 0.16 10.91 -9.13
CA GLY A 19 1.08 11.63 -10.02
C GLY A 19 1.70 10.67 -11.05
N ALA A 20 2.42 11.21 -12.04
CA ALA A 20 3.12 10.40 -13.04
C ALA A 20 4.25 9.56 -12.41
N ILE A 21 3.92 8.40 -11.85
CA ILE A 21 4.87 7.43 -11.30
C ILE A 21 5.44 6.64 -12.48
N ILE A 22 6.69 6.91 -12.84
CA ILE A 22 7.41 6.21 -13.91
C ILE A 22 8.50 5.32 -13.29
N GLY A 23 8.53 4.04 -13.68
CA GLY A 23 9.72 3.19 -13.52
C GLY A 23 10.12 2.82 -12.10
N LYS A 24 9.16 2.62 -11.19
CA LYS A 24 9.46 2.25 -9.79
C LYS A 24 8.95 0.87 -9.42
N GLU A 25 9.41 -0.13 -10.16
CA GLU A 25 9.34 -1.52 -9.70
C GLU A 25 10.34 -1.70 -8.56
N VAL A 26 9.92 -2.38 -7.49
CA VAL A 26 10.75 -2.59 -6.31
C VAL A 26 10.75 -4.08 -6.00
N ASP A 27 11.95 -4.66 -6.01
CA ASP A 27 12.15 -6.03 -5.56
C ASP A 27 12.13 -6.08 -4.04
N ILE A 28 11.17 -6.83 -3.49
CA ILE A 28 11.10 -7.13 -2.06
C ILE A 28 11.78 -8.47 -1.83
N ILE A 29 12.92 -8.46 -1.14
CA ILE A 29 13.71 -9.65 -0.85
C ILE A 29 13.37 -10.15 0.55
N LEU A 30 13.02 -11.43 0.64
CA LEU A 30 12.74 -12.11 1.91
C LEU A 30 14.01 -12.78 2.45
N ASN A 31 14.13 -12.85 3.78
CA ASN A 31 15.18 -13.56 4.51
C ASN A 31 14.88 -15.07 4.71
N VAL A 32 13.81 -15.57 4.10
CA VAL A 32 13.37 -16.97 4.13
C VAL A 32 13.08 -17.46 2.73
N GLU A 33 13.35 -18.74 2.49
CA GLU A 33 13.08 -19.42 1.23
C GLU A 33 11.79 -20.25 1.30
N LYS A 34 11.38 -20.81 0.16
CA LYS A 34 10.21 -21.69 0.07
C LYS A 34 10.52 -23.04 0.74
N PRO A 35 9.54 -23.66 1.43
CA PRO A 35 8.17 -23.19 1.64
C PRO A 35 8.08 -22.05 2.66
N TYR A 36 7.35 -20.99 2.31
CA TYR A 36 7.19 -19.84 3.19
C TYR A 36 6.48 -20.19 4.51
N PRO A 37 6.86 -19.56 5.62
CA PRO A 37 6.28 -19.82 6.93
C PRO A 37 4.76 -19.58 6.93
N PRO A 38 3.99 -20.34 7.71
CA PRO A 38 2.53 -20.20 7.78
C PRO A 38 2.05 -18.78 8.12
N LEU A 39 2.89 -17.99 8.80
CA LEU A 39 2.61 -16.60 9.15
C LEU A 39 2.40 -15.70 7.91
N LEU A 40 3.09 -15.98 6.80
CA LEU A 40 2.93 -15.29 5.51
C LEU A 40 1.74 -15.81 4.70
N ARG A 41 1.15 -16.95 5.07
CA ARG A 41 0.06 -17.63 4.33
C ARG A 41 -1.27 -17.65 5.06
N ARG A 42 -1.45 -16.79 6.05
CA ARG A 42 -2.66 -16.82 6.90
C ARG A 42 -3.88 -16.30 6.14
N PRO A 43 -5.05 -16.95 6.27
CA PRO A 43 -6.27 -16.48 5.63
C PRO A 43 -6.69 -15.10 6.17
N ALA A 44 -7.50 -14.39 5.39
CA ALA A 44 -8.10 -13.12 5.80
C ALA A 44 -8.91 -13.30 7.09
N TYR A 45 -9.04 -12.22 7.87
CA TYR A 45 -9.91 -12.23 9.03
C TYR A 45 -11.38 -12.25 8.59
N PRO A 46 -12.27 -12.88 9.37
CA PRO A 46 -13.70 -12.69 9.16
C PRO A 46 -14.01 -11.20 9.34
N ALA A 47 -14.70 -10.62 8.35
CA ALA A 47 -15.12 -9.23 8.37
C ALA A 47 -16.61 -9.15 8.70
N SER A 48 -17.01 -8.16 9.50
CA SER A 48 -18.43 -7.85 9.70
C SER A 48 -19.06 -7.37 8.38
N PRO A 49 -20.40 -7.47 8.21
CA PRO A 49 -21.08 -7.02 6.98
C PRO A 49 -20.70 -5.59 6.59
N ARG A 50 -20.74 -4.67 7.56
CA ARG A 50 -20.34 -3.27 7.39
C ARG A 50 -18.86 -3.11 7.00
N ALA A 51 -17.96 -3.93 7.55
CA ALA A 51 -16.54 -3.88 7.19
C ALA A 51 -16.31 -4.44 5.78
N ARG A 52 -17.07 -5.45 5.36
CA ARG A 52 -16.99 -6.04 4.02
C ARG A 52 -17.43 -5.04 2.94
N GLU A 53 -18.54 -4.35 3.16
CA GLU A 53 -19.02 -3.29 2.25
C GLU A 53 -17.98 -2.17 2.12
N ALA A 54 -17.40 -1.72 3.25
CA ALA A 54 -16.34 -0.72 3.21
C ALA A 54 -15.09 -1.22 2.48
N LEU A 55 -14.67 -2.47 2.71
CA LEU A 55 -13.54 -3.07 1.99
C LEU A 55 -13.79 -3.10 0.48
N GLU A 56 -14.99 -3.47 0.05
CA GLU A 56 -15.35 -3.55 -1.36
C GLU A 56 -15.23 -2.18 -2.06
N VAL A 57 -15.69 -1.11 -1.39
CA VAL A 57 -15.53 0.26 -1.89
C VAL A 57 -14.05 0.62 -2.05
N HIS A 58 -13.23 0.42 -1.01
CA HIS A 58 -11.80 0.73 -1.04
C HIS A 58 -11.05 -0.09 -2.09
N ILE A 59 -11.35 -1.39 -2.22
CA ILE A 59 -10.73 -2.28 -3.20
C ILE A 59 -11.08 -1.82 -4.62
N LYS A 60 -12.35 -1.50 -4.88
CA LYS A 60 -12.81 -1.04 -6.20
C LYS A 60 -12.15 0.28 -6.59
N GLU A 61 -12.02 1.22 -5.66
CA GLU A 61 -11.29 2.47 -5.89
C GLU A 61 -9.84 2.21 -6.26
N LEU A 62 -9.14 1.34 -5.51
CA LEU A 62 -7.74 1.02 -5.79
C LEU A 62 -7.53 0.26 -7.10
N ILE A 63 -8.49 -0.56 -7.52
CA ILE A 63 -8.47 -1.20 -8.85
C ILE A 63 -8.64 -0.15 -9.95
N ASN A 64 -9.58 0.77 -9.80
CA ASN A 64 -9.80 1.85 -10.78
C ASN A 64 -8.58 2.77 -10.90
N LEU A 65 -7.83 2.94 -9.81
CA LEU A 65 -6.58 3.69 -9.78
C LEU A 65 -5.37 2.91 -10.34
N GLY A 66 -5.54 1.63 -10.68
CA GLY A 66 -4.43 0.77 -11.14
C GLY A 66 -3.44 0.38 -10.04
N VAL A 67 -3.77 0.60 -8.76
CA VAL A 67 -2.92 0.24 -7.60
C VAL A 67 -3.06 -1.24 -7.26
N LEU A 68 -4.28 -1.77 -7.34
CA LEU A 68 -4.56 -3.18 -7.14
C LEU A 68 -4.97 -3.84 -8.45
N ARG A 69 -4.57 -5.10 -8.64
CA ARG A 69 -5.04 -5.95 -9.73
C ARG A 69 -5.57 -7.26 -9.20
N LYS A 70 -6.48 -7.86 -9.95
CA LYS A 70 -6.88 -9.25 -9.72
C LYS A 70 -5.74 -10.16 -10.17
N VAL A 71 -5.35 -11.11 -9.30
CA VAL A 71 -4.38 -12.16 -9.61
C VAL A 71 -5.02 -13.12 -10.62
N GLY A 72 -4.28 -13.51 -11.67
CA GLY A 72 -4.77 -14.41 -12.71
C GLY A 72 -5.05 -15.83 -12.20
N HIS A 73 -5.85 -16.60 -12.95
CA HIS A 73 -6.21 -17.98 -12.56
C HIS A 73 -5.00 -18.91 -12.39
N ASN A 74 -3.91 -18.66 -13.13
CA ASN A 74 -2.71 -19.48 -13.14
C ASN A 74 -1.62 -18.94 -12.19
N GLU A 75 -1.84 -17.80 -11.54
CA GLU A 75 -0.88 -17.20 -10.63
C GLU A 75 -1.12 -17.70 -9.21
N GLN A 76 -0.10 -18.30 -8.58
CA GLN A 76 -0.19 -18.71 -7.18
C GLN A 76 0.17 -17.54 -6.24
N VAL A 77 -0.69 -17.31 -5.25
CA VAL A 77 -0.42 -16.34 -4.19
C VAL A 77 0.30 -17.05 -3.06
N GLU A 78 1.61 -16.81 -2.96
CA GLU A 78 2.48 -17.47 -1.97
C GLU A 78 2.59 -16.68 -0.66
N VAL A 79 2.35 -15.37 -0.73
CA VAL A 79 2.37 -14.45 0.42
C VAL A 79 1.08 -13.66 0.45
N THR A 80 0.49 -13.56 1.65
CA THR A 80 -0.80 -12.91 1.88
C THR A 80 -0.66 -11.88 2.99
N THR A 81 -1.06 -10.65 2.69
CA THR A 81 -1.22 -9.60 3.69
C THR A 81 -2.71 -9.44 4.01
N LYS A 82 -3.01 -9.32 5.30
CA LYS A 82 -4.39 -9.14 5.77
C LYS A 82 -4.73 -7.67 5.81
N PHE A 83 -5.95 -7.33 5.41
CA PHE A 83 -6.49 -5.97 5.53
C PHE A 83 -7.59 -5.92 6.57
N ILE A 84 -7.69 -4.79 7.26
CA ILE A 84 -8.75 -4.49 8.24
C ILE A 84 -9.32 -3.10 7.95
N ILE A 85 -10.56 -2.86 8.38
CA ILE A 85 -11.18 -1.54 8.33
C ILE A 85 -11.11 -0.89 9.71
N THR A 86 -10.72 0.37 9.74
CA THR A 86 -10.88 1.24 10.91
C THR A 86 -11.83 2.38 10.58
N TRP A 87 -12.57 2.85 11.59
CA TRP A 87 -13.56 3.91 11.44
C TRP A 87 -13.17 5.12 12.28
N LYS A 88 -13.26 6.31 11.68
CA LYS A 88 -13.13 7.58 12.39
C LYS A 88 -14.06 8.61 11.74
N ASN A 89 -14.89 9.27 12.55
CA ASN A 89 -15.84 10.29 12.09
C ASN A 89 -16.68 9.83 10.89
N TRP A 90 -17.27 8.63 11.00
CA TRP A 90 -18.08 8.00 9.95
C TRP A 90 -17.34 7.63 8.64
N LYS A 91 -16.03 7.89 8.56
CA LYS A 91 -15.19 7.51 7.43
C LYS A 91 -14.45 6.21 7.74
N SER A 92 -14.46 5.29 6.78
CA SER A 92 -13.69 4.04 6.85
C SER A 92 -12.31 4.23 6.22
N ARG A 93 -11.33 3.48 6.72
CA ARG A 93 -9.98 3.37 6.14
C ARG A 93 -9.55 1.92 6.12
N MET A 94 -8.99 1.49 5.00
CA MET A 94 -8.37 0.19 4.85
C MET A 94 -6.92 0.22 5.35
N LEU A 95 -6.56 -0.70 6.24
CA LEU A 95 -5.22 -0.83 6.82
C LEU A 95 -4.65 -2.22 6.53
N GLY A 96 -3.47 -2.29 5.93
CA GLY A 96 -2.73 -3.54 5.75
C GLY A 96 -1.93 -3.93 6.99
N ARG A 97 -2.00 -5.19 7.39
CA ARG A 97 -1.24 -5.76 8.51
C ARG A 97 0.06 -6.38 8.01
N PHE A 98 1.07 -5.53 7.81
CA PHE A 98 2.36 -5.93 7.24
C PHE A 98 3.36 -6.52 8.24
N ARG A 99 3.02 -6.66 9.53
CA ARG A 99 3.96 -7.17 10.55
C ARG A 99 4.61 -8.50 10.19
N ALA A 100 3.85 -9.40 9.55
CA ALA A 100 4.38 -10.68 9.09
C ALA A 100 5.43 -10.45 7.98
N SER A 101 5.08 -9.70 6.94
CA SER A 101 6.01 -9.31 5.85
C SER A 101 7.27 -8.67 6.43
N ASN A 102 7.14 -7.61 7.23
CA ASN A 102 8.27 -6.87 7.79
C ASN A 102 9.20 -7.73 8.67
N THR A 103 8.73 -8.87 9.20
CA THR A 103 9.59 -9.79 9.97
C THR A 103 10.52 -10.59 9.05
N TYR A 104 10.06 -10.86 7.83
CA TYR A 104 10.76 -11.64 6.85
C TYR A 104 11.40 -10.80 5.74
N ASP A 105 11.06 -9.52 5.61
CA ASP A 105 11.67 -8.63 4.64
C ASP A 105 13.11 -8.27 5.06
N ILE A 106 14.05 -8.33 4.11
CA ILE A 106 15.42 -7.83 4.34
C ILE A 106 15.36 -6.30 4.40
N PRO A 107 15.83 -5.67 5.50
CA PRO A 107 15.69 -4.23 5.66
C PRO A 107 16.58 -3.48 4.66
N TYR A 108 15.96 -2.65 3.83
CA TYR A 108 16.67 -1.68 3.00
C TYR A 108 17.15 -0.51 3.88
N ARG A 109 18.46 -0.43 4.11
CA ARG A 109 19.07 0.64 4.92
C ARG A 109 19.35 1.87 4.06
N TYR A 110 18.30 2.56 3.64
CA TYR A 110 18.44 3.92 3.13
C TYR A 110 18.24 4.92 4.27
N PRO A 111 19.27 5.70 4.64
CA PRO A 111 19.14 6.65 5.73
C PRO A 111 18.25 7.81 5.28
N ILE A 112 17.03 7.84 5.81
CA ILE A 112 16.22 9.06 5.82
C ILE A 112 16.76 9.89 6.98
N SER A 113 17.29 11.07 6.69
CA SER A 113 17.77 12.02 7.69
C SER A 113 16.68 12.35 8.69
N ILE A 114 17.05 12.49 9.97
CA ILE A 114 16.11 12.97 10.98
C ILE A 114 15.79 14.44 10.68
N ILE A 115 14.54 14.85 10.84
CA ILE A 115 14.06 16.20 10.53
C ILE A 115 15.01 17.28 11.11
N HIS A 116 15.44 17.11 12.35
CA HIS A 116 16.37 18.01 13.02
C HIS A 116 17.73 18.13 12.30
N GLU A 117 18.31 17.00 11.88
CA GLU A 117 19.59 16.97 11.15
C GLU A 117 19.47 17.63 9.77
N THR A 118 18.33 17.49 9.10
CA THR A 118 18.06 18.18 7.83
C THR A 118 17.99 19.70 7.98
N PHE A 119 17.41 20.21 9.07
CA PHE A 119 17.29 21.65 9.29
C PHE A 119 18.62 22.32 9.68
N ILE A 120 19.58 21.55 10.20
CA ILE A 120 20.91 22.06 10.56
C ILE A 120 21.81 22.21 9.32
N ASN A 121 21.60 21.40 8.29
CA ASN A 121 22.43 21.34 7.09
C ASN A 121 21.83 22.08 5.87
N LEU A 122 20.79 22.88 6.07
CA LEU A 122 20.18 23.77 5.06
C LEU A 122 20.65 25.20 5.24
#